data_AF-A0A7X1IYR0-F1
#
_entry.id   AF-A0A7X1IYR0-F1
#
_cell.length_a   1.000
_cell.length_b   1.000
_cell.length_c   1.000
_cell.angle_alpha   90.00
_cell.angle_beta   90.00
_cell.angle_gamma   90.00
#
_symmetry.space_group_name_H-M   'P 1'
#
loop_
_entity.id
_entity.type
_entity.pdbx_description
1 polymer ?
#
loop_
_entity_poly.entity_id
_entity_poly.type
_entity_poly.pdbx_seq_one_letter_code
_entity_poly.pdbx_strand_id
1 'polypeptide(L)'
;MSTEETSRFVRLRVELVLEVDDADAVTKAALKRIADDSDMPSDERTHAESAVTEDTAEALAYLVDPFDLVSEVPGIDLAQASWSSEQIDYDPDSPDWDLDEDDVDEDDDEETVG
;
A
#
# COMPACT_ATOMS: atom_id res chain seq x y z
N MET A 1 -12.97 -9.29 -24.27
CA MET A 1 -13.42 -9.58 -22.89
C MET A 1 -14.92 -9.40 -22.87
N SER A 2 -15.65 -10.42 -22.46
CA SER A 2 -17.11 -10.33 -22.31
C SER A 2 -17.46 -9.61 -21.01
N THR A 3 -18.61 -8.94 -20.95
CA THR A 3 -19.09 -8.22 -19.75
C THR A 3 -19.16 -9.12 -18.51
N GLU A 4 -19.46 -10.41 -18.69
CA GLU A 4 -19.45 -11.43 -17.64
C GLU A 4 -18.05 -11.70 -17.07
N GLU A 5 -16.99 -11.54 -17.87
CA GLU A 5 -15.60 -11.71 -17.42
C GLU A 5 -15.12 -10.54 -16.56
N THR A 6 -15.67 -9.34 -16.73
CA THR A 6 -15.34 -8.14 -15.94
C THR A 6 -16.07 -8.14 -14.59
N SER A 7 -17.26 -8.74 -14.52
CA SER A 7 -18.15 -8.78 -13.34
C SER A 7 -17.56 -9.51 -12.11
N ARG A 8 -16.51 -10.34 -12.29
CA ARG A 8 -15.83 -11.05 -11.18
C ARG A 8 -14.77 -10.23 -10.45
N PHE A 9 -14.35 -9.10 -11.02
CA PHE A 9 -13.30 -8.28 -10.44
C PHE A 9 -13.91 -7.23 -9.53
N VAL A 10 -13.45 -7.20 -8.28
CA VAL A 10 -13.85 -6.22 -7.28
C VAL A 10 -12.63 -5.38 -6.95
N ARG A 11 -12.72 -4.05 -7.12
CA ARG A 11 -11.70 -3.11 -6.66
C ARG A 11 -11.93 -2.85 -5.17
N LEU A 12 -10.97 -3.23 -4.35
CA LEU A 12 -10.93 -2.87 -2.93
C LEU A 12 -10.01 -1.65 -2.78
N ARG A 13 -10.51 -0.55 -2.20
CA ARG A 13 -9.70 0.60 -1.79
C ARG A 13 -9.42 0.48 -0.29
N VAL A 14 -8.16 0.55 0.10
CA VAL A 14 -7.72 0.40 1.50
C VAL A 14 -6.85 1.59 1.85
N GLU A 15 -7.14 2.22 2.98
CA GLU A 15 -6.30 3.23 3.61
C GLU A 15 -6.00 2.76 5.04
N LEU A 16 -4.74 2.86 5.45
CA LEU A 16 -4.29 2.42 6.76
C LEU A 16 -3.48 3.53 7.43
N VAL A 17 -3.91 3.93 8.63
CA VAL A 17 -3.15 4.78 9.54
C VAL A 17 -2.77 3.93 10.75
N LEU A 18 -1.48 3.89 11.06
CA LEU A 18 -0.95 3.10 12.17
C LEU A 18 -0.17 3.98 13.14
N GLU A 19 -0.38 3.74 14.43
CA GLU A 19 0.51 4.28 15.47
C GLU A 19 1.75 3.38 15.58
N VAL A 20 2.93 3.98 15.45
CA VAL A 20 4.20 3.30 15.66
C VAL A 20 4.70 3.59 17.07
N ASP A 21 4.43 2.68 18.02
CA ASP A 21 4.84 2.83 19.43
C ASP A 21 6.37 2.66 19.62
N ASP A 22 7.02 1.86 18.76
CA ASP A 22 8.47 1.62 18.82
C ASP A 22 9.09 1.54 17.41
N ALA A 23 9.57 2.68 16.91
CA ALA A 23 10.16 2.80 15.57
C ALA A 23 11.45 1.97 15.39
N ASP A 24 12.27 1.85 16.45
CA ASP A 24 13.51 1.09 16.40
C ASP A 24 13.25 -0.42 16.27
N ALA A 25 12.20 -0.93 16.92
CA ALA A 25 11.75 -2.30 16.73
C ALA A 25 11.31 -2.58 15.28
N VAL A 26 10.61 -1.62 14.64
CA VAL A 26 10.21 -1.72 13.23
C VAL A 26 11.43 -1.76 12.31
N THR A 27 12.37 -0.82 12.45
CA THR A 27 13.62 -0.82 11.65
C THR A 27 14.42 -2.11 11.83
N LYS A 28 14.55 -2.62 13.07
CA LYS A 28 15.25 -3.89 13.33
C LYS A 28 14.56 -5.09 12.68
N ALA A 29 13.23 -5.12 12.67
CA ALA A 29 12.47 -6.16 12.00
C ALA A 29 12.72 -6.11 10.48
N ALA A 30 12.71 -4.92 9.88
CA ALA A 30 12.99 -4.73 8.46
C ALA A 30 14.42 -5.19 8.10
N LEU A 31 15.44 -4.74 8.85
CA LEU A 31 16.82 -5.17 8.67
C LEU A 31 16.98 -6.69 8.78
N LYS A 32 16.28 -7.33 9.73
CA LYS A 32 16.29 -8.79 9.87
C LYS A 32 15.69 -9.48 8.64
N ARG A 33 14.58 -8.97 8.12
CA ARG A 33 13.91 -9.49 6.92
C ARG A 33 14.83 -9.36 5.69
N ILE A 34 15.49 -8.22 5.52
CA ILE A 34 16.48 -7.98 4.45
C ILE A 34 17.67 -8.96 4.55
N ALA A 35 18.16 -9.21 5.77
CA ALA A 35 19.28 -10.10 5.99
C ALA A 35 18.94 -11.59 5.74
N ASP A 36 17.68 -11.98 5.93
CA ASP A 36 17.18 -13.34 5.72
C ASP A 36 16.89 -13.63 4.23
N ASP A 37 16.74 -12.59 3.40
CA ASP A 37 16.55 -12.73 1.95
C ASP A 37 17.87 -13.09 1.26
N SER A 38 18.06 -14.38 1.00
CA SER A 38 19.28 -14.92 0.37
C SER A 38 19.38 -14.63 -1.13
N ASP A 39 18.27 -14.33 -1.78
CA ASP A 39 18.18 -14.15 -3.22
C ASP A 39 18.41 -12.68 -3.63
N MET A 40 18.34 -11.77 -2.66
CA MET A 40 18.63 -10.35 -2.83
C MET A 40 20.11 -10.07 -3.20
N PRO A 41 20.37 -9.37 -4.33
CA PRO A 41 21.71 -8.90 -4.70
C PRO A 41 22.32 -7.95 -3.67
N SER A 42 23.65 -7.89 -3.58
CA SER A 42 24.36 -7.08 -2.58
C SER A 42 24.09 -5.57 -2.65
N ASP A 43 24.04 -5.01 -3.86
CA ASP A 43 23.80 -3.58 -4.08
C ASP A 43 22.35 -3.22 -3.73
N GLU A 44 21.41 -4.09 -4.08
CA GLU A 44 20.00 -3.96 -3.70
C GLU A 44 19.82 -4.04 -2.18
N ARG A 45 20.49 -5.00 -1.54
CA ARG A 45 20.51 -5.14 -0.07
C ARG A 45 21.00 -3.87 0.60
N THR A 46 22.14 -3.33 0.15
CA THR A 46 22.71 -2.11 0.74
C THR A 46 21.75 -0.93 0.62
N HIS A 47 21.07 -0.80 -0.52
CA HIS A 47 20.08 0.26 -0.73
C HIS A 47 18.86 0.09 0.18
N ALA A 48 18.32 -1.13 0.27
CA ALA A 48 17.20 -1.44 1.14
C ALA A 48 17.55 -1.19 2.63
N GLU A 49 18.74 -1.61 3.07
CA GLU A 49 19.22 -1.36 4.44
C GLU A 49 19.34 0.14 4.75
N SER A 50 19.79 0.94 3.78
CA SER A 50 19.85 2.41 3.92
C SER A 50 18.45 2.98 4.09
N ALA A 51 17.54 2.67 3.17
CA ALA A 51 16.16 3.15 3.16
C ALA A 51 15.44 2.91 4.49
N VAL A 52 15.42 1.66 4.98
CA VAL A 52 14.71 1.30 6.22
C VAL A 52 15.36 1.87 7.49
N THR A 53 16.62 2.30 7.41
CA THR A 53 17.34 2.94 8.51
C THR A 53 17.11 4.46 8.52
N GLU A 54 16.91 5.06 7.34
CA GLU A 54 16.70 6.49 7.16
C GLU A 54 15.26 6.91 7.48
N ASP A 55 14.28 6.04 7.21
CA ASP A 55 12.86 6.36 7.35
C ASP A 55 12.01 5.19 7.89
N THR A 56 11.17 5.45 8.89
CA THR A 56 10.32 4.43 9.52
C THR A 56 9.14 4.02 8.63
N ALA A 57 8.65 4.91 7.75
CA ALA A 57 7.64 4.53 6.78
C ALA A 57 8.24 3.59 5.72
N GLU A 58 9.48 3.80 5.28
CA GLU A 58 10.20 2.84 4.42
C GLU A 58 10.41 1.48 5.10
N ALA A 59 10.77 1.47 6.39
CA ALA A 59 10.85 0.23 7.16
C ALA A 59 9.51 -0.51 7.22
N LEU A 60 8.41 0.22 7.40
CA LEU A 60 7.05 -0.35 7.39
C LEU A 60 6.66 -0.87 6.00
N ALA A 61 6.95 -0.11 4.93
CA ALA A 61 6.71 -0.53 3.55
C ALA A 61 7.49 -1.79 3.19
N TYR A 62 8.68 -1.99 3.75
CA TYR A 62 9.44 -3.22 3.55
C TYR A 62 8.82 -4.43 4.26
N LEU A 63 8.12 -4.21 5.38
CA LEU A 63 7.58 -5.28 6.23
C LEU A 63 6.17 -5.72 5.86
N VAL A 64 5.32 -4.78 5.44
CA VAL A 64 3.94 -5.11 5.08
C VAL A 64 3.92 -5.70 3.68
N ASP A 65 3.23 -6.84 3.53
CA ASP A 65 2.99 -7.46 2.24
C ASP A 65 1.49 -7.37 1.93
N PRO A 66 1.09 -6.65 0.86
CA PRO A 66 -0.32 -6.47 0.54
C PRO A 66 -0.98 -7.76 0.02
N PHE A 67 -0.22 -8.77 -0.40
CA PHE A 67 -0.79 -10.06 -0.75
C PHE A 67 -1.24 -10.81 0.51
N ASP A 68 -0.47 -10.75 1.59
CA ASP A 68 -0.79 -11.39 2.86
C ASP A 68 -2.16 -10.92 3.39
N LEU A 69 -2.50 -9.63 3.21
CA LEU A 69 -3.77 -9.01 3.64
C LEU A 69 -5.04 -9.71 3.12
N VAL A 70 -4.99 -10.26 1.90
CA VAL A 70 -6.14 -10.94 1.27
C VAL A 70 -5.91 -12.43 1.04
N SER A 71 -4.70 -12.93 1.33
CA SER A 71 -4.27 -14.30 1.03
C SER A 71 -5.11 -15.36 1.74
N GLU A 72 -5.63 -15.06 2.93
CA GLU A 72 -6.42 -15.99 3.73
C GLU A 72 -7.91 -16.01 3.34
N VAL A 73 -8.36 -15.15 2.42
CA VAL A 73 -9.77 -15.07 2.02
C VAL A 73 -10.11 -16.16 0.99
N PRO A 74 -11.03 -17.10 1.30
CA PRO A 74 -11.32 -18.21 0.39
C PRO A 74 -11.87 -17.74 -0.96
N GLY A 75 -11.25 -18.20 -2.04
CA GLY A 75 -11.69 -17.90 -3.41
C GLY A 75 -11.18 -16.57 -3.97
N ILE A 76 -10.28 -15.88 -3.27
CA ILE A 76 -9.58 -14.69 -3.77
C ILE A 76 -8.22 -15.08 -4.34
N ASP A 77 -7.92 -14.56 -5.53
CA ASP A 77 -6.60 -14.58 -6.16
C ASP A 77 -6.25 -13.13 -6.50
N LEU A 78 -5.21 -12.57 -5.89
CA LEU A 78 -4.86 -11.15 -6.03
C LEU A 78 -4.22 -10.89 -7.38
N ALA A 79 -4.92 -10.17 -8.26
CA ALA A 79 -4.42 -9.85 -9.60
C ALA A 79 -3.39 -8.71 -9.61
N GLN A 80 -3.58 -7.69 -8.77
CA GLN A 80 -2.72 -6.50 -8.69
C GLN A 80 -2.93 -5.80 -7.35
N ALA A 81 -1.85 -5.29 -6.77
CA ALA A 81 -1.85 -4.39 -5.63
C ALA A 81 -0.88 -3.23 -5.89
N SER A 82 -1.21 -2.04 -5.43
CA SER A 82 -0.31 -0.88 -5.42
C SER A 82 -0.51 -0.18 -4.10
N TRP A 83 0.58 0.24 -3.48
CA TRP A 83 0.58 0.89 -2.18
C TRP A 83 1.84 1.72 -2.02
N SER A 84 1.75 2.73 -1.16
CA SER A 84 2.84 3.62 -0.77
C SER A 84 2.69 3.90 0.72
N SER A 85 3.82 4.15 1.39
CA SER A 85 3.85 4.54 2.80
C SER A 85 4.40 5.96 2.93
N GLU A 86 3.86 6.73 3.85
CA GLU A 86 4.43 8.00 4.27
C GLU A 86 4.22 8.23 5.77
N GLN A 87 5.00 9.13 6.36
CA GLN A 87 4.72 9.64 7.70
C GLN A 87 3.72 10.79 7.60
N ILE A 88 2.69 10.77 8.43
CA ILE A 88 1.69 11.84 8.51
C ILE A 88 1.59 12.41 9.92
N ASP A 89 1.19 13.67 10.04
CA ASP A 89 0.72 14.25 11.30
C ASP A 89 -0.78 13.91 11.44
N TYR A 90 -1.12 12.95 12.32
CA TYR A 90 -2.49 12.46 12.48
C TYR A 90 -3.12 12.99 13.77
N ASP A 91 -4.27 13.66 13.65
CA ASP A 91 -5.10 14.13 14.77
C ASP A 91 -6.36 13.24 14.90
N PRO A 92 -6.51 12.46 15.99
CA PRO A 92 -7.61 11.52 16.16
C PRO A 92 -8.97 12.18 16.48
N ASP A 93 -8.96 13.47 16.82
CA ASP A 93 -10.17 14.27 17.11
C ASP A 93 -10.66 15.05 15.88
N SER A 94 -9.94 14.97 14.75
CA SER A 94 -10.32 15.60 13.49
C SER A 94 -11.51 14.87 12.86
N PRO A 95 -12.56 15.58 12.41
CA PRO A 95 -13.70 14.95 11.74
C PRO A 95 -13.20 14.24 10.47
N ASP A 96 -13.60 12.98 10.32
CA ASP A 96 -13.30 12.02 9.24
C ASP A 96 -12.66 12.57 7.96
N TRP A 97 -11.66 11.83 7.47
CA TRP A 97 -11.03 12.01 6.17
C TRP A 97 -12.10 11.98 5.06
N ASP A 98 -12.38 13.12 4.41
CA ASP A 98 -13.27 13.20 3.25
C ASP A 98 -12.59 12.51 2.04
N LEU A 99 -12.70 11.18 1.96
CA LEU A 99 -12.19 10.31 0.88
C LEU A 99 -12.93 10.48 -0.47
N ASP A 100 -13.77 11.51 -0.59
CA ASP A 100 -14.70 11.76 -1.70
C ASP A 100 -14.33 12.99 -2.57
N GLU A 101 -13.25 13.72 -2.29
CA GLU A 101 -12.95 14.97 -3.03
C GLU A 101 -12.09 14.82 -4.32
N ASP A 102 -11.53 13.65 -4.61
CA ASP A 102 -10.60 13.43 -5.76
C ASP A 102 -11.06 12.35 -6.78
N ASP A 103 -12.37 12.06 -6.89
CA ASP A 103 -12.94 11.19 -7.95
C ASP A 103 -14.07 11.92 -8.72
N VAL A 104 -13.89 13.22 -9.01
CA VAL A 104 -14.65 13.87 -10.10
C VAL A 104 -13.82 13.82 -11.38
N ASP A 105 -13.94 12.71 -12.12
CA ASP A 105 -13.64 12.69 -13.55
C ASP A 105 -14.53 13.74 -14.24
N GLU A 106 -13.98 14.91 -14.58
CA GLU A 106 -14.58 15.85 -15.52
C GLU A 106 -14.51 15.29 -16.94
N ASP A 107 -15.26 14.22 -17.22
CA ASP A 107 -15.65 13.82 -18.58
C ASP A 107 -17.11 14.26 -18.79
N ASP A 108 -17.32 15.56 -19.04
CA ASP A 108 -18.59 16.06 -19.60
C ASP A 108 -18.56 15.86 -21.12
N ASP A 109 -19.21 14.79 -21.56
CA ASP A 109 -19.61 14.51 -22.93
C ASP A 109 -20.46 15.68 -23.51
N GLU A 110 -19.85 16.62 -24.24
CA GLU A 110 -20.60 17.50 -25.16
C GLU A 110 -20.75 16.84 -26.54
N GLU A 111 -21.60 15.80 -26.62
CA GLU A 111 -22.30 15.39 -27.84
C GLU A 111 -23.80 15.61 -27.64
N THR A 112 -24.25 16.86 -27.81
CA THR A 112 -25.67 17.17 -28.05
C THR A 112 -25.87 17.57 -29.52
N VAL A 113 -26.37 16.60 -30.27
CA VAL A 113 -27.00 16.72 -31.59
C VAL A 113 -28.12 17.79 -31.58
N GLY A 114 -28.08 18.70 -32.55
CA GLY A 114 -29.17 19.62 -32.91
C GLY A 114 -29.00 20.17 -34.32
#